data_AF-A0A1I8GP92-F1
#
_entry.id   AF-A0A1I8GP92-F1
#
_cell.length_a   1.000
_cell.length_b   1.000
_cell.length_c   1.000
_cell.angle_alpha   90.00
_cell.angle_beta   90.00
_cell.angle_gamma   90.00
#
_symmetry.space_group_name_H-M   'P 1'
#
loop_
_entity.id
_entity.type
_entity.pdbx_description
1 polymer ?
#
loop_
_entity_poly.entity_id
_entity_poly.type
_entity_poly.pdbx_seq_one_letter_code
_entity_poly.pdbx_strand_id
1 'polypeptide(L)'
;LERVLVVLRNVLHAGGVDAAVNCGQDARDDPRICHERLIRCLLDAGLPRALVGLAANSAGCKHYSMHLLEILHLLLRHRNPAALAGGSAAVRRHLPANWGHGRGRPARGVPPDLNQLRDWSCDQDKTRRKVPKNRRLVVDDPRSTGAGGCDFEGGAAPITTSRVTEGLRDLCEALLARAFNPLMRRARQHLDSPSSQVGDETFYLWSVKFFFAYARHRPGGSRRPALHHLTAAFSLDSFGFVHRQIMTCAESANLERGANQAIWSRRLLLALSAYNQMFLVLSAAIALPSNSANKNGPADYETDPDWLAQVEESRALAREVLYLPEYRDAYPELLRSIQDRWAGLDLYREVLEGGFAMMRLMDRWARDGNLSRAKARRRRRQQGNKLASKRKAAKQQQQQATVLTEEQRDDLWNSFGDALSQLVSAPPEGVEAEVNEAGLPRLFDPLAPEAEQAASAAGAVQRLLIDGRLAES
;
A
#
# COMPACT_ATOMS: atom_id res chain seq x y z
N LEU A 1 -3.95 36.11 -22.06
CA LEU A 1 -3.55 35.51 -20.77
C LEU A 1 -2.89 34.16 -20.95
N GLU A 2 -3.53 33.20 -21.62
CA GLU A 2 -2.97 31.86 -21.91
C GLU A 2 -1.51 31.88 -22.40
N ARG A 3 -1.20 32.67 -23.44
CA ARG A 3 0.16 32.84 -23.96
C ARG A 3 1.17 33.29 -22.90
N VAL A 4 0.74 34.15 -21.97
CA VAL A 4 1.59 34.62 -20.86
C VAL A 4 1.90 33.48 -19.90
N LEU A 5 0.90 32.65 -19.56
CA LEU A 5 1.08 31.48 -18.71
C LEU A 5 1.98 30.42 -19.38
N VAL A 6 1.85 30.22 -20.69
CA VAL A 6 2.72 29.32 -21.45
C VAL A 6 4.16 29.82 -21.46
N VAL A 7 4.39 31.11 -21.68
CA VAL A 7 5.75 31.70 -21.60
C VAL A 7 6.33 31.51 -20.20
N LEU A 8 5.56 31.82 -19.16
CA LEU A 8 5.98 31.65 -17.77
C LEU A 8 6.35 30.19 -17.46
N ARG A 9 5.52 29.24 -17.89
CA ARG A 9 5.78 27.81 -17.77
C ARG A 9 7.07 27.41 -18.50
N ASN A 10 7.25 27.81 -19.75
CA ASN A 10 8.43 27.46 -20.54
C ASN A 10 9.71 28.01 -19.90
N VAL A 11 9.68 29.25 -19.39
CA VAL A 11 10.80 29.88 -18.68
C VAL A 11 11.16 29.11 -17.40
N LEU A 12 10.15 28.72 -16.61
CA LEU A 12 10.34 27.91 -15.40
C LEU A 12 10.88 26.49 -15.73
N HIS A 13 10.44 25.93 -16.85
CA HIS A 13 10.85 24.61 -17.31
C HIS A 13 12.32 24.59 -17.73
N ALA A 14 12.74 25.54 -18.57
CA ALA A 14 14.11 25.68 -19.07
C ALA A 14 15.14 25.82 -17.93
N GLY A 15 14.77 26.51 -16.85
CA GLY A 15 15.63 26.63 -15.67
C GLY A 15 15.86 25.33 -14.88
N GLY A 16 15.23 24.21 -15.25
CA GLY A 16 15.34 22.94 -14.51
C GLY A 16 16.12 21.83 -15.21
N VAL A 17 15.77 21.55 -16.47
CA VAL A 17 16.18 20.32 -17.15
C VAL A 17 17.26 20.60 -18.20
N ASP A 18 17.12 21.68 -18.97
CA ASP A 18 17.98 21.95 -20.14
C ASP A 18 19.23 22.77 -19.81
N ALA A 19 19.25 23.49 -18.68
CA ALA A 19 20.46 24.17 -18.23
C ALA A 19 21.58 23.15 -17.94
N ALA A 20 21.28 21.96 -17.41
CA ALA A 20 22.31 20.94 -17.12
C ALA A 20 23.09 20.43 -18.35
N VAL A 21 22.53 20.57 -19.57
CA VAL A 21 23.17 20.12 -20.82
C VAL A 21 24.11 21.19 -21.38
N ASN A 22 23.91 22.47 -21.03
CA ASN A 22 24.63 23.60 -21.62
C ASN A 22 25.50 24.37 -20.60
N CYS A 23 25.48 24.00 -19.32
CA CYS A 23 26.29 24.67 -18.31
C CYS A 23 27.74 24.18 -18.35
N GLY A 24 28.67 25.13 -18.46
CA GLY A 24 30.10 24.87 -18.30
C GLY A 24 30.41 24.30 -16.92
N GLN A 25 31.66 23.88 -16.71
CA GLN A 25 32.14 23.28 -15.46
C GLN A 25 32.12 24.22 -14.24
N ASP A 26 31.55 25.42 -14.38
CA ASP A 26 31.51 26.45 -13.34
C ASP A 26 30.29 26.27 -12.41
N ALA A 27 30.55 26.22 -11.09
CA ALA A 27 29.52 26.06 -10.07
C ALA A 27 28.45 27.20 -10.02
N ARG A 28 28.69 28.32 -10.72
CA ARG A 28 27.75 29.46 -10.82
C ARG A 28 26.61 29.20 -11.80
N ASP A 29 26.78 28.22 -12.68
CA ASP A 29 25.80 27.83 -13.70
C ASP A 29 24.95 26.63 -13.24
N ASP A 30 25.00 26.22 -11.97
CA ASP A 30 24.14 25.13 -11.50
C ASP A 30 22.65 25.48 -11.78
N PRO A 31 21.92 24.63 -12.56
CA PRO A 31 20.52 24.86 -12.89
C PRO A 31 19.65 25.15 -11.67
N ARG A 32 19.98 24.56 -10.50
CA ARG A 32 19.25 24.78 -9.25
C ARG A 32 19.39 26.23 -8.74
N ILE A 33 20.59 26.81 -8.87
CA ILE A 33 20.88 28.18 -8.47
C ILE A 33 20.17 29.16 -9.43
N CYS A 34 20.23 28.89 -10.74
CA CYS A 34 19.52 29.66 -11.75
C CYS A 34 17.99 29.63 -11.52
N HIS A 35 17.43 28.46 -11.24
CA HIS A 35 16.03 28.30 -10.92
C HIS A 35 15.63 29.04 -9.64
N GLU A 36 16.47 29.01 -8.59
CA GLU A 36 16.19 29.76 -7.37
C GLU A 36 16.21 31.28 -7.58
N ARG A 37 17.18 31.79 -8.35
CA ARG A 37 17.22 33.22 -8.74
C ARG A 37 15.98 33.61 -9.53
N LEU A 38 15.53 32.74 -10.43
CA LEU A 38 14.30 32.97 -11.20
C LEU A 38 13.07 33.02 -10.29
N ILE A 39 12.94 32.06 -9.36
CA ILE A 39 11.86 32.08 -8.36
C ILE A 39 11.90 33.39 -7.57
N ARG A 40 13.07 33.83 -7.09
CA ARG A 40 13.22 35.10 -6.39
C ARG A 40 12.64 36.28 -7.18
N CYS A 41 13.03 36.42 -8.45
CA CYS A 41 12.52 37.50 -9.32
C CYS A 41 11.00 37.43 -9.49
N LEU A 42 10.44 36.22 -9.63
CA LEU A 42 8.99 36.03 -9.77
C LEU A 42 8.23 36.35 -8.47
N LEU A 43 8.80 36.01 -7.31
CA LEU A 43 8.25 36.39 -6.01
C LEU A 43 8.21 37.92 -5.87
N ASP A 44 9.30 38.61 -6.22
CA ASP A 44 9.41 40.07 -6.13
C ASP A 44 8.49 40.78 -7.14
N ALA A 45 8.24 40.18 -8.30
CA ALA A 45 7.28 40.66 -9.29
C ALA A 45 5.80 40.47 -8.87
N GLY A 46 5.54 39.82 -7.73
CA GLY A 46 4.18 39.58 -7.22
C GLY A 46 3.43 38.44 -7.91
N LEU A 47 4.13 37.55 -8.64
CA LEU A 47 3.52 36.39 -9.30
C LEU A 47 2.68 35.51 -8.37
N PRO A 48 3.09 35.21 -7.11
CA PRO A 48 2.29 34.40 -6.19
C PRO A 48 0.86 34.91 -6.00
N ARG A 49 0.71 36.23 -5.80
CA ARG A 49 -0.60 36.86 -5.58
C ARG A 49 -1.46 36.76 -6.83
N ALA A 50 -0.86 36.95 -8.02
CA ALA A 50 -1.55 36.80 -9.28
C ALA A 50 -2.02 35.35 -9.53
N LEU A 51 -1.17 34.35 -9.25
CA LEU A 51 -1.53 32.93 -9.41
C LEU A 51 -2.67 32.54 -8.48
N VAL A 52 -2.62 32.92 -7.20
CA VAL A 52 -3.70 32.64 -6.24
C VAL A 52 -4.98 33.37 -6.65
N GLY A 53 -4.89 34.62 -7.11
CA GLY A 53 -6.05 35.37 -7.61
C GLY A 53 -6.70 34.73 -8.82
N LEU A 54 -5.91 34.25 -9.79
CA LEU A 54 -6.40 33.54 -10.96
C LEU A 54 -7.02 32.17 -10.61
N ALA A 55 -6.41 31.44 -9.69
CA ALA A 55 -6.89 30.13 -9.25
C ALA A 55 -8.16 30.22 -8.38
N ALA A 56 -8.32 31.30 -7.59
CA ALA A 56 -9.52 31.55 -6.81
C ALA A 56 -10.70 32.06 -7.67
N ASN A 57 -10.43 32.72 -8.80
CA ASN A 57 -11.45 33.17 -9.73
C ASN A 57 -12.03 31.98 -10.53
N SER A 58 -13.35 31.81 -10.53
CA SER A 58 -14.04 30.71 -11.22
C SER A 58 -13.76 30.70 -12.73
N ALA A 59 -13.72 31.86 -13.40
CA ALA A 59 -13.44 31.96 -14.83
C ALA A 59 -11.96 31.68 -15.14
N GLY A 60 -11.05 32.26 -14.34
CA GLY A 60 -9.61 32.03 -14.49
C GLY A 60 -9.24 30.57 -14.28
N CYS A 61 -9.75 29.97 -13.20
CA CYS A 61 -9.63 28.56 -12.90
C CYS A 61 -10.22 27.70 -14.04
N LYS A 62 -11.39 28.07 -14.59
CA LYS A 62 -12.07 27.28 -15.62
C LYS A 62 -11.21 27.05 -16.87
N HIS A 63 -10.49 28.07 -17.32
CA HIS A 63 -9.74 28.04 -18.57
C HIS A 63 -8.28 27.66 -18.38
N TYR A 64 -7.70 27.87 -17.18
CA TYR A 64 -6.25 27.78 -16.98
C TYR A 64 -5.83 26.83 -15.86
N SER A 65 -6.72 25.97 -15.34
CA SER A 65 -6.42 25.07 -14.22
C SER A 65 -5.16 24.23 -14.43
N MET A 66 -4.98 23.63 -15.61
CA MET A 66 -3.81 22.80 -15.90
C MET A 66 -2.51 23.62 -15.99
N HIS A 67 -2.54 24.77 -16.68
CA HIS A 67 -1.39 25.68 -16.72
C HIS A 67 -1.00 26.17 -15.33
N LEU A 68 -1.98 26.47 -14.47
CA LEU A 68 -1.73 26.89 -13.10
C LEU A 68 -1.09 25.76 -12.27
N LEU A 69 -1.59 24.53 -12.38
CA LEU A 69 -0.99 23.37 -11.70
C LEU A 69 0.43 23.09 -12.19
N GLU A 70 0.69 23.21 -13.49
CA GLU A 70 2.01 23.02 -14.07
C GLU A 70 3.00 24.10 -13.59
N ILE A 71 2.60 25.36 -13.57
CA ILE A 71 3.43 26.45 -13.02
C ILE A 71 3.70 26.23 -11.53
N LEU A 72 2.69 25.84 -10.74
CA LEU A 72 2.85 25.53 -9.33
C LEU A 72 3.81 24.35 -9.10
N HIS A 73 3.69 23.30 -9.91
CA HIS A 73 4.63 22.18 -9.91
C HIS A 73 6.05 22.66 -10.17
N LEU A 74 6.28 23.46 -11.21
CA LEU A 74 7.61 23.94 -11.55
C LEU A 74 8.21 24.88 -10.48
N LEU A 75 7.40 25.68 -9.80
CA LEU A 75 7.86 26.54 -8.69
C LEU A 75 8.30 25.72 -7.45
N LEU A 76 7.70 24.55 -7.25
CA LEU A 76 7.81 23.77 -6.01
C LEU A 76 8.52 22.42 -6.20
N ARG A 77 8.86 22.00 -7.42
CA ARG A 77 9.40 20.65 -7.73
C ARG A 77 10.68 20.28 -6.97
N HIS A 78 11.51 21.26 -6.59
CA HIS A 78 12.74 21.05 -5.83
C HIS A 78 12.58 21.31 -4.33
N ARG A 79 11.34 21.48 -3.85
CA ARG A 79 11.04 21.83 -2.46
C ARG A 79 10.53 20.62 -1.71
N ASN A 80 11.05 20.45 -0.50
CA ASN A 80 10.54 19.48 0.45
C ASN A 80 9.34 20.12 1.21
N PRO A 81 8.09 19.63 1.08
CA PRO A 81 6.92 20.17 1.79
C PRO A 81 7.06 20.15 3.31
N ALA A 82 7.75 19.17 3.91
CA ALA A 82 8.03 19.17 5.34
C ALA A 82 9.00 20.30 5.71
N ALA A 83 10.09 20.39 4.93
CA ALA A 83 11.03 21.51 4.82
C ALA A 83 10.34 22.88 4.89
N LEU A 84 9.47 23.08 3.91
CA LEU A 84 8.81 24.34 3.61
C LEU A 84 7.79 24.73 4.68
N ALA A 85 7.04 23.76 5.21
CA ALA A 85 6.01 24.00 6.23
C ALA A 85 6.58 24.43 7.60
N GLY A 86 7.90 24.39 7.80
CA GLY A 86 8.52 24.74 9.08
C GLY A 86 8.39 23.62 10.13
N GLY A 87 7.88 22.45 9.74
CA GLY A 87 8.03 21.24 10.51
C GLY A 87 9.51 20.93 10.63
N SER A 88 10.00 20.66 11.84
CA SER A 88 11.37 20.22 12.04
C SER A 88 11.65 19.09 11.04
N ALA A 89 12.66 19.25 10.19
CA ALA A 89 13.17 18.21 9.29
C ALA A 89 13.80 17.03 10.07
N ALA A 90 13.37 16.81 11.31
CA ALA A 90 13.65 15.67 12.13
C ALA A 90 12.52 14.64 11.98
N VAL A 91 12.32 14.13 10.76
CA VAL A 91 12.18 12.66 10.67
C VAL A 91 13.59 12.12 10.82
N ARG A 92 14.15 12.24 12.03
CA ARG A 92 15.07 11.22 12.52
C ARG A 92 14.19 9.98 12.58
N ARG A 93 14.18 9.17 11.50
CA ARG A 93 13.64 7.83 11.60
C ARG A 93 14.33 7.21 12.82
N HIS A 94 13.53 6.87 13.82
CA HIS A 94 13.99 6.09 14.96
C HIS A 94 14.41 4.69 14.44
N LEU A 95 15.57 4.59 13.80
CA LEU A 95 16.46 3.49 14.13
C LEU A 95 17.18 3.94 15.40
N PRO A 96 17.14 3.18 16.50
CA PRO A 96 18.04 3.41 17.61
C PRO A 96 19.47 3.14 17.10
N ALA A 97 20.13 4.17 16.62
CA ALA A 97 21.56 4.20 16.41
C ALA A 97 22.25 4.31 17.78
N ASN A 98 22.11 3.26 18.60
CA ASN A 98 23.07 2.89 19.64
C ASN A 98 22.65 1.54 20.26
N TRP A 99 23.10 0.43 19.68
CA TRP A 99 23.18 -0.81 20.44
C TRP A 99 24.47 -0.72 21.26
N GLY A 100 24.31 -0.30 22.52
CA GLY A 100 25.36 -0.26 23.51
C GLY A 100 25.99 -1.64 23.71
N HIS A 101 27.30 -1.62 23.95
CA HIS A 101 28.16 -2.76 24.23
C HIS A 101 27.56 -3.72 25.29
N GLY A 102 26.97 -4.82 24.83
CA GLY A 102 26.78 -6.01 25.64
C GLY A 102 28.12 -6.74 25.77
N ARG A 103 28.65 -6.81 27.00
CA ARG A 103 29.87 -7.59 27.31
C ARG A 103 29.59 -9.08 27.16
N GLY A 104 29.80 -9.62 25.96
CA GLY A 104 29.98 -11.05 25.72
C GLY A 104 31.48 -11.33 25.56
N ARG A 105 32.03 -12.24 26.36
CA ARG A 105 33.43 -12.68 26.23
C ARG A 105 33.63 -13.34 24.85
N PRO A 106 34.65 -12.97 24.06
CA PRO A 106 34.94 -13.67 22.82
C PRO A 106 35.65 -15.00 23.13
N ALA A 107 35.10 -16.09 22.60
CA ALA A 107 35.80 -17.36 22.47
C ALA A 107 36.99 -17.18 21.52
N ARG A 108 38.08 -17.91 21.80
CA ARG A 108 39.38 -17.82 21.13
C ARG A 108 39.25 -17.99 19.61
N GLY A 109 39.85 -17.07 18.84
CA GLY A 109 40.14 -17.28 17.41
C GLY A 109 39.87 -16.12 16.44
N VAL A 110 39.83 -14.86 16.85
CA VAL A 110 39.62 -13.71 15.93
C VAL A 110 40.89 -12.83 15.86
N PRO A 111 41.40 -12.49 14.66
CA PRO A 111 42.54 -11.58 14.49
C PRO A 111 42.21 -10.13 14.92
N PRO A 112 43.22 -9.28 15.19
CA PRO A 112 43.09 -8.13 16.10
C PRO A 112 42.34 -6.90 15.54
N ASP A 113 42.11 -6.79 14.23
CA ASP A 113 41.69 -5.52 13.61
C ASP A 113 40.28 -5.57 13.00
N LEU A 114 39.29 -5.18 13.80
CA LEU A 114 37.88 -5.02 13.41
C LEU A 114 37.63 -3.95 12.33
N ASN A 115 38.60 -3.06 12.06
CA ASN A 115 38.48 -2.06 11.00
C ASN A 115 38.69 -2.66 9.60
N GLN A 116 39.36 -3.81 9.47
CA GLN A 116 39.57 -4.48 8.18
C GLN A 116 38.34 -5.31 7.73
N LEU A 117 37.37 -5.52 8.63
CA LEU A 117 36.14 -6.29 8.34
C LEU A 117 35.06 -5.46 7.64
N ARG A 118 35.12 -4.13 7.68
CA ARG A 118 34.14 -3.28 6.98
C ARG A 118 34.25 -3.38 5.46
N ASP A 119 35.46 -3.64 4.98
CA ASP A 119 35.75 -3.80 3.57
C ASP A 119 35.97 -5.28 3.20
N TRP A 120 35.75 -6.23 4.12
CA TRP A 120 35.96 -7.64 3.84
C TRP A 120 34.83 -8.17 2.94
N SER A 121 35.16 -8.50 1.69
CA SER A 121 34.28 -9.25 0.80
C SER A 121 35.03 -10.47 0.27
N CYS A 122 34.45 -11.66 0.46
CA CYS A 122 34.96 -12.91 -0.08
C CYS A 122 34.89 -12.97 -1.63
N ASP A 123 34.34 -11.92 -2.26
CA ASP A 123 34.09 -11.81 -3.69
C ASP A 123 34.98 -10.75 -4.36
N GLN A 124 35.95 -10.14 -3.65
CA GLN A 124 36.82 -9.10 -4.23
C GLN A 124 37.66 -9.61 -5.42
N ASP A 125 38.08 -10.87 -5.37
CA ASP A 125 38.88 -11.51 -6.42
C ASP A 125 38.03 -12.22 -7.48
N LYS A 126 36.70 -12.17 -7.37
CA LYS A 126 35.81 -12.76 -8.37
C LYS A 126 35.63 -11.78 -9.53
N THR A 127 35.88 -12.25 -10.75
CA THR A 127 35.62 -11.46 -11.95
C THR A 127 34.15 -11.04 -11.96
N ARG A 128 33.89 -9.73 -11.95
CA ARG A 128 32.52 -9.19 -11.99
C ARG A 128 31.79 -9.79 -13.19
N ARG A 129 30.71 -10.54 -12.93
CA ARG A 129 29.82 -11.00 -14.02
C ARG A 129 29.33 -9.77 -14.77
N LYS A 130 29.64 -9.70 -16.08
CA LYS A 130 29.12 -8.65 -16.96
C LYS A 130 27.60 -8.79 -17.01
N VAL A 131 26.89 -7.97 -16.24
CA VAL A 131 25.44 -7.84 -16.39
C VAL A 131 25.20 -7.24 -17.79
N PRO A 132 24.51 -7.92 -18.71
CA PRO A 132 24.17 -7.34 -20.00
C PRO A 132 23.42 -6.03 -19.75
N LYS A 133 23.71 -4.98 -20.53
CA LYS A 133 23.16 -3.61 -20.33
C LYS A 133 21.63 -3.59 -20.16
N ASN A 134 20.92 -4.58 -20.68
CA ASN A 134 19.47 -4.76 -20.58
C ASN A 134 18.96 -5.31 -19.22
N ARG A 135 19.84 -5.63 -18.25
CA ARG A 135 19.50 -6.06 -16.88
C ARG A 135 20.05 -5.13 -15.80
N ARG A 136 20.63 -3.98 -16.18
CA ARG A 136 20.84 -2.93 -15.17
C ARG A 136 19.46 -2.50 -14.72
N LEU A 137 19.23 -2.49 -13.40
CA LEU A 137 18.19 -1.67 -12.80
C LEU A 137 18.25 -0.32 -13.50
N VAL A 138 17.10 0.25 -13.85
CA VAL A 138 17.04 1.64 -14.30
C VAL A 138 17.69 2.45 -13.18
N VAL A 139 18.97 2.78 -13.35
CA VAL A 139 19.65 3.73 -12.49
C VAL A 139 18.91 5.01 -12.78
N ASP A 140 18.27 5.57 -11.76
CA ASP A 140 17.68 6.88 -11.83
C ASP A 140 18.75 7.83 -12.36
N ASP A 141 18.65 8.19 -13.64
CA ASP A 141 19.51 9.18 -14.23
C ASP A 141 19.22 10.47 -13.42
N PRO A 142 20.18 11.03 -12.67
CA PRO A 142 19.96 12.18 -11.81
C PRO A 142 19.58 13.45 -12.61
N ARG A 143 19.51 13.32 -13.93
CA ARG A 143 19.17 14.33 -14.93
C ARG A 143 17.69 14.34 -15.32
N SER A 144 16.91 13.35 -14.91
CA SER A 144 15.50 13.22 -15.32
C SER A 144 14.51 13.33 -14.13
N THR A 145 14.96 13.88 -13.00
CA THR A 145 14.23 14.02 -11.73
C THR A 145 13.17 15.13 -11.76
N GLY A 146 12.34 15.15 -12.79
CA GLY A 146 11.15 15.99 -12.91
C GLY A 146 9.93 15.14 -13.18
N ALA A 147 9.46 14.41 -12.16
CA ALA A 147 8.06 13.94 -12.00
C ALA A 147 7.92 12.75 -11.05
N GLY A 148 8.98 12.02 -10.70
CA GLY A 148 8.82 10.77 -9.94
C GLY A 148 9.95 10.31 -9.03
N GLY A 149 11.10 10.99 -8.94
CA GLY A 149 12.15 10.54 -8.01
C GLY A 149 11.73 10.76 -6.55
N CYS A 150 11.86 9.75 -5.70
CA CYS A 150 11.70 9.89 -4.26
C CYS A 150 13.01 10.37 -3.61
N ASP A 151 13.65 11.39 -4.22
CA ASP A 151 14.75 12.12 -3.61
C ASP A 151 14.22 13.13 -2.60
N PHE A 152 13.57 12.63 -1.55
CA PHE A 152 13.25 13.43 -0.39
C PHE A 152 14.40 13.48 0.62
N GLU A 153 15.46 12.68 0.42
CA GLU A 153 16.42 12.36 1.50
C GLU A 153 17.90 12.29 1.11
N GLY A 154 18.30 12.52 -0.16
CA GLY A 154 19.70 12.34 -0.56
C GLY A 154 20.32 13.40 -1.47
N GLY A 155 19.52 14.16 -2.23
CA GLY A 155 20.04 15.25 -3.05
C GLY A 155 20.25 16.49 -2.19
N ALA A 156 21.46 17.06 -2.20
CA ALA A 156 21.79 18.31 -1.53
C ALA A 156 20.61 19.29 -1.61
N ALA A 157 20.05 19.63 -0.45
CA ALA A 157 18.97 20.60 -0.35
C ALA A 157 19.43 21.85 -1.14
N PRO A 158 18.58 22.42 -2.00
CA PRO A 158 18.94 23.65 -2.69
C PRO A 158 19.46 24.65 -1.65
N ILE A 159 20.45 25.47 -2.02
CA ILE A 159 20.95 26.52 -1.14
C ILE A 159 19.85 27.58 -1.08
N THR A 160 18.85 27.34 -0.22
CA THR A 160 17.64 28.14 -0.23
C THR A 160 17.81 29.37 0.63
N THR A 161 17.77 30.54 0.02
CA THR A 161 17.70 31.80 0.74
C THR A 161 16.38 31.88 1.54
N SER A 162 16.44 32.30 2.80
CA SER A 162 15.28 32.34 3.72
C SER A 162 14.07 33.04 3.11
N ARG A 163 14.28 34.16 2.43
CA ARG A 163 13.20 34.93 1.81
C ARG A 163 12.53 34.19 0.63
N VAL A 164 13.18 33.21 -0.05
CA VAL A 164 12.52 32.39 -1.09
C VAL A 164 11.65 31.36 -0.40
N THR A 165 12.16 30.74 0.66
CA THR A 165 11.40 29.77 1.45
C THR A 165 10.17 30.39 2.09
N GLU A 166 10.27 31.61 2.63
CA GLU A 166 9.14 32.36 3.18
C GLU A 166 8.13 32.72 2.10
N GLY A 167 8.56 33.30 0.97
CA GLY A 167 7.63 33.64 -0.11
C GLY A 167 6.91 32.44 -0.73
N LEU A 168 7.58 31.27 -0.82
CA LEU A 168 6.95 30.03 -1.25
C LEU A 168 6.04 29.43 -0.18
N ARG A 169 6.37 29.58 1.12
CA ARG A 169 5.50 29.21 2.24
C ARG A 169 4.21 30.04 2.18
N ASP A 170 4.32 31.35 2.07
CA ASP A 170 3.19 32.27 1.96
C ASP A 170 2.30 31.94 0.76
N LEU A 171 2.91 31.60 -0.39
CA LEU A 171 2.19 31.10 -1.56
C LEU A 171 1.42 29.82 -1.24
N CYS A 172 2.04 28.82 -0.64
CA CYS A 172 1.40 27.55 -0.28
C CYS A 172 0.24 27.75 0.71
N GLU A 173 0.42 28.62 1.70
CA GLU A 173 -0.63 28.94 2.68
C GLU A 173 -1.81 29.68 2.02
N ALA A 174 -1.54 30.70 1.21
CA ALA A 174 -2.57 31.44 0.50
C ALA A 174 -3.31 30.57 -0.54
N LEU A 175 -2.59 29.68 -1.22
CA LEU A 175 -3.17 28.74 -2.17
C LEU A 175 -4.12 27.76 -1.47
N LEU A 176 -3.67 27.10 -0.39
CA LEU A 176 -4.50 26.19 0.39
C LEU A 176 -5.75 26.88 0.92
N ALA A 177 -5.59 28.10 1.44
CA ALA A 177 -6.70 28.85 2.03
C ALA A 177 -7.78 29.27 1.03
N ARG A 178 -7.41 29.58 -0.22
CA ARG A 178 -8.29 30.33 -1.12
C ARG A 178 -8.54 29.69 -2.47
N ALA A 179 -7.65 28.81 -2.93
CA ALA A 179 -7.58 28.44 -4.34
C ALA A 179 -7.39 26.94 -4.59
N PHE A 180 -6.91 26.15 -3.61
CA PHE A 180 -6.66 24.72 -3.81
C PHE A 180 -7.93 23.96 -4.18
N ASN A 181 -9.00 24.11 -3.40
CA ASN A 181 -10.27 23.41 -3.66
C ASN A 181 -10.90 23.74 -5.03
N PRO A 182 -11.07 25.01 -5.44
CA PRO A 182 -11.59 25.30 -6.78
C PRO A 182 -10.64 24.81 -7.88
N LEU A 183 -9.32 24.96 -7.72
CA LEU A 183 -8.32 24.52 -8.68
C LEU A 183 -8.36 23.01 -8.91
N MET A 184 -8.40 22.22 -7.83
CA MET A 184 -8.41 20.76 -7.91
C MET A 184 -9.71 20.22 -8.49
N ARG A 185 -10.88 20.79 -8.12
CA ARG A 185 -12.17 20.42 -8.76
C ARG A 185 -12.15 20.67 -10.25
N ARG A 186 -11.61 21.81 -10.67
CA ARG A 186 -11.60 22.17 -12.08
C ARG A 186 -10.58 21.36 -12.88
N ALA A 187 -9.42 21.09 -12.30
CA ALA A 187 -8.43 20.18 -12.89
C ALA A 187 -9.01 18.76 -13.03
N ARG A 188 -9.71 18.25 -12.02
CA ARG A 188 -10.40 16.95 -12.09
C ARG A 188 -11.38 16.88 -13.26
N GLN A 189 -12.23 17.89 -13.42
CA GLN A 189 -13.16 17.99 -14.55
C GLN A 189 -12.46 18.07 -15.92
N HIS A 190 -11.26 18.64 -15.98
CA HIS A 190 -10.46 18.65 -17.21
C HIS A 190 -9.90 17.25 -17.51
N LEU A 191 -9.46 16.52 -16.49
CA LEU A 191 -8.92 15.16 -16.65
C LEU A 191 -10.00 14.13 -17.04
N ASP A 192 -11.25 14.35 -16.63
CA ASP A 192 -12.37 13.52 -17.06
C ASP A 192 -12.88 13.89 -18.47
N SER A 193 -12.42 15.01 -19.03
CA SER A 193 -12.76 15.44 -20.38
C SER A 193 -11.99 14.61 -21.42
N PRO A 194 -12.59 14.28 -22.57
CA PRO A 194 -11.87 13.65 -23.68
C PRO A 194 -10.76 14.53 -24.26
N SER A 195 -10.71 15.82 -23.90
CA SER A 195 -9.64 16.75 -24.27
C SER A 195 -8.36 16.61 -23.43
N SER A 196 -8.36 15.76 -22.39
CA SER A 196 -7.20 15.56 -21.52
C SER A 196 -6.03 14.94 -22.31
N GLN A 197 -4.84 15.52 -22.18
CA GLN A 197 -3.64 14.98 -22.80
C GLN A 197 -3.02 13.90 -21.92
N VAL A 198 -2.25 13.00 -22.54
CA VAL A 198 -1.54 11.92 -21.85
C VAL A 198 -0.40 12.52 -21.01
N GLY A 199 -0.57 12.56 -19.69
CA GLY A 199 0.41 13.12 -18.76
C GLY A 199 -0.12 14.32 -17.97
N ASP A 200 -1.27 14.88 -18.32
CA ASP A 200 -1.92 15.96 -17.57
C ASP A 200 -2.22 15.51 -16.12
N GLU A 201 -2.53 14.23 -15.92
CA GLU A 201 -2.79 13.64 -14.62
C GLU A 201 -1.60 13.75 -13.66
N THR A 202 -0.37 13.84 -14.18
CA THR A 202 0.83 13.89 -13.35
C THR A 202 0.88 15.16 -12.50
N PHE A 203 0.48 16.32 -13.02
CA PHE A 203 0.47 17.57 -12.26
C PHE A 203 -0.60 17.55 -11.16
N TYR A 204 -1.74 16.91 -11.42
CA TYR A 204 -2.77 16.70 -10.41
C TYR A 204 -2.28 15.79 -9.29
N LEU A 205 -1.71 14.62 -9.63
CA LEU A 205 -1.20 13.66 -8.65
C LEU A 205 -0.04 14.24 -7.84
N TRP A 206 0.88 14.97 -8.48
CA TRP A 206 1.95 15.69 -7.78
C TRP A 206 1.38 16.73 -6.80
N SER A 207 0.33 17.45 -7.18
CA SER A 207 -0.30 18.45 -6.32
C SER A 207 -0.94 17.79 -5.11
N VAL A 208 -1.66 16.68 -5.28
CA VAL A 208 -2.19 15.88 -4.16
C VAL A 208 -1.04 15.45 -3.24
N LYS A 209 0.01 14.83 -3.77
CA LYS A 209 1.19 14.41 -2.99
C LYS A 209 1.79 15.57 -2.19
N PHE A 210 2.10 16.69 -2.84
CA PHE A 210 2.82 17.81 -2.23
C PHE A 210 1.98 18.52 -1.16
N PHE A 211 0.75 18.90 -1.50
CA PHE A 211 -0.08 19.73 -0.63
C PHE A 211 -0.64 18.94 0.57
N PHE A 212 -0.88 17.64 0.42
CA PHE A 212 -1.27 16.79 1.55
C PHE A 212 -0.12 16.60 2.53
N ALA A 213 1.09 16.37 2.03
CA ALA A 213 2.29 16.33 2.86
C ALA A 213 2.51 17.68 3.57
N TYR A 214 2.40 18.79 2.83
CA TYR A 214 2.55 20.14 3.39
C TYR A 214 1.53 20.44 4.49
N ALA A 215 0.24 20.12 4.26
CA ALA A 215 -0.82 20.32 5.24
C ALA A 215 -0.61 19.53 6.54
N ARG A 216 -0.02 18.33 6.45
CA ARG A 216 0.39 17.53 7.61
C ARG A 216 1.57 18.13 8.36
N HIS A 217 2.56 18.64 7.65
CA HIS A 217 3.80 19.14 8.26
C HIS A 217 3.72 20.60 8.75
N ARG A 218 2.62 21.30 8.47
CA ARG A 218 2.31 22.60 9.09
C ARG A 218 2.38 22.48 10.63
N PRO A 219 2.78 23.52 11.38
CA PRO A 219 2.74 23.51 12.84
C PRO A 219 1.34 23.12 13.34
N GLY A 220 1.27 22.06 14.16
CA GLY A 220 -0.02 21.48 14.63
C GLY A 220 -0.74 20.57 13.63
N GLY A 221 -0.34 20.56 12.35
CA GLY A 221 -0.95 19.79 11.25
C GLY A 221 -0.89 18.27 11.43
N SER A 222 0.14 17.75 12.10
CA SER A 222 0.26 16.32 12.42
C SER A 222 -0.87 15.80 13.32
N ARG A 223 -1.51 16.69 14.09
CA ARG A 223 -2.66 16.37 14.95
C ARG A 223 -3.97 16.91 14.37
N ARG A 224 -3.94 18.08 13.74
CA ARG A 224 -5.11 18.72 13.12
C ARG A 224 -4.76 19.12 11.68
N PRO A 225 -4.83 18.19 10.72
CA PRO A 225 -4.68 18.55 9.32
C PRO A 225 -5.79 19.55 8.94
N ALA A 226 -5.46 20.56 8.14
CA ALA A 226 -6.41 21.57 7.68
C ALA A 226 -7.33 20.99 6.57
N LEU A 227 -8.21 20.06 6.95
CA LEU A 227 -9.03 19.27 6.02
C LEU A 227 -9.96 20.14 5.16
N HIS A 228 -10.51 21.22 5.72
CA HIS A 228 -11.30 22.22 4.98
C HIS A 228 -10.61 22.71 3.70
N HIS A 229 -9.28 22.84 3.70
CA HIS A 229 -8.52 23.28 2.52
C HIS A 229 -8.29 22.18 1.49
N LEU A 230 -8.56 20.91 1.81
CA LEU A 230 -8.23 19.75 0.99
C LEU A 230 -9.46 18.98 0.48
N THR A 231 -10.67 19.39 0.86
CA THR A 231 -11.93 18.66 0.60
C THR A 231 -12.15 18.32 -0.87
N ALA A 232 -11.71 19.16 -1.81
CA ALA A 232 -11.83 18.89 -3.24
C ALA A 232 -11.06 17.65 -3.73
N ALA A 233 -9.97 17.30 -3.05
CA ALA A 233 -9.12 16.15 -3.38
C ALA A 233 -9.15 15.08 -2.28
N PHE A 234 -10.02 15.23 -1.27
CA PHE A 234 -10.17 14.32 -0.14
C PHE A 234 -11.62 13.83 -0.04
N SER A 235 -12.02 13.04 -1.04
CA SER A 235 -13.34 12.43 -1.16
C SER A 235 -13.21 11.00 -1.70
N LEU A 236 -14.27 10.19 -1.59
CA LEU A 236 -14.28 8.82 -2.12
C LEU A 236 -13.98 8.80 -3.63
N ASP A 237 -14.55 9.76 -4.38
CA ASP A 237 -14.27 9.92 -5.81
C ASP A 237 -12.78 10.18 -6.08
N SER A 238 -12.14 11.04 -5.28
CA SER A 238 -10.70 11.31 -5.41
C SER A 238 -9.85 10.07 -5.10
N PHE A 239 -10.22 9.29 -4.07
CA PHE A 239 -9.56 8.00 -3.77
C PHE A 239 -9.73 7.02 -4.95
N GLY A 240 -10.95 6.91 -5.49
CA GLY A 240 -11.24 6.08 -6.66
C GLY A 240 -10.46 6.48 -7.91
N PHE A 241 -10.34 7.79 -8.16
CA PHE A 241 -9.54 8.29 -9.28
C PHE A 241 -8.07 7.93 -9.15
N VAL A 242 -7.44 8.25 -8.01
CA VAL A 242 -6.01 7.95 -7.78
C VAL A 242 -5.76 6.44 -7.84
N HIS A 243 -6.67 5.64 -7.27
CA HIS A 243 -6.60 4.17 -7.37
C HIS A 243 -6.66 3.67 -8.82
N ARG A 244 -7.58 4.21 -9.63
CA ARG A 244 -7.65 3.87 -11.06
C ARG A 244 -6.35 4.23 -11.78
N GLN A 245 -5.77 5.40 -11.50
CA GLN A 245 -4.49 5.80 -12.06
C GLN A 245 -3.35 4.86 -11.67
N ILE A 246 -3.32 4.38 -10.42
CA ILE A 246 -2.35 3.38 -9.96
C ILE A 246 -2.47 2.10 -10.78
N MET A 247 -3.69 1.55 -10.91
CA MET A 247 -3.91 0.31 -11.64
C MET A 247 -3.57 0.44 -13.12
N THR A 248 -4.05 1.51 -13.78
CA THR A 248 -3.72 1.78 -15.18
C THR A 248 -2.22 1.95 -15.39
N CYS A 249 -1.52 2.69 -14.53
CA CYS A 249 -0.07 2.86 -14.66
C CYS A 249 0.69 1.55 -14.45
N ALA A 250 0.26 0.69 -13.52
CA ALA A 250 0.86 -0.61 -13.27
C ALA A 250 0.66 -1.58 -14.45
N GLU A 251 -0.54 -1.60 -15.05
CA GLU A 251 -0.84 -2.36 -16.25
C GLU A 251 0.00 -1.88 -17.44
N SER A 252 0.04 -0.57 -17.70
CA SER A 252 0.83 0.02 -18.78
C SER A 252 2.34 -0.22 -18.62
N ALA A 253 2.87 -0.12 -17.39
CA ALA A 253 4.27 -0.45 -17.11
C ALA A 253 4.60 -1.93 -17.36
N ASN A 254 3.61 -2.81 -17.20
CA ASN A 254 3.77 -4.23 -17.46
C ASN A 254 3.66 -4.61 -18.95
N LEU A 255 2.89 -3.86 -19.74
CA LEU A 255 2.72 -4.09 -21.17
C LEU A 255 3.87 -3.51 -22.00
N GLU A 256 4.34 -2.33 -21.63
CA GLU A 256 5.33 -1.59 -22.43
C GLU A 256 6.79 -2.03 -22.16
N ARG A 257 7.71 -1.57 -23.01
CA ARG A 257 9.15 -1.88 -22.92
C ARG A 257 10.00 -0.64 -23.14
N GLY A 258 11.20 -0.62 -22.57
CA GLY A 258 12.19 0.43 -22.81
C GLY A 258 11.83 1.76 -22.15
N ALA A 259 11.99 2.87 -22.88
CA ALA A 259 11.81 4.21 -22.34
C ALA A 259 10.37 4.47 -21.85
N ASN A 260 9.36 4.00 -22.57
CA ASN A 260 7.97 4.25 -22.19
C ASN A 260 7.58 3.48 -20.92
N GLN A 261 8.14 2.29 -20.70
CA GLN A 261 8.02 1.55 -19.43
C GLN A 261 8.58 2.35 -18.25
N ALA A 262 9.69 3.08 -18.44
CA ALA A 262 10.23 3.98 -17.41
C ALA A 262 9.34 5.22 -17.17
N ILE A 263 8.62 5.69 -18.19
CA ILE A 263 7.64 6.78 -18.02
C ILE A 263 6.48 6.30 -17.16
N TRP A 264 5.91 5.12 -17.46
CA TRP A 264 4.82 4.57 -16.67
C TRP A 264 5.22 4.20 -15.25
N SER A 265 6.45 3.70 -15.04
CA SER A 265 6.93 3.42 -13.68
C SER A 265 7.02 4.70 -12.83
N ARG A 266 7.45 5.82 -13.42
CA ARG A 266 7.48 7.13 -12.76
C ARG A 266 6.09 7.70 -12.50
N ARG A 267 5.15 7.51 -13.43
CA ARG A 267 3.74 7.89 -13.23
C ARG A 267 3.09 7.07 -12.11
N LEU A 268 3.36 5.76 -12.07
CA LEU A 268 2.91 4.87 -11.01
C LEU A 268 3.45 5.33 -9.65
N LEU A 269 4.76 5.59 -9.57
CA LEU A 269 5.40 6.08 -8.35
C LEU A 269 4.74 7.37 -7.85
N LEU A 270 4.46 8.32 -8.74
CA LEU A 270 3.77 9.55 -8.39
C LEU A 270 2.34 9.32 -7.88
N ALA A 271 1.57 8.47 -8.58
CA ALA A 271 0.21 8.12 -8.18
C ALA A 271 0.18 7.45 -6.80
N LEU A 272 1.13 6.54 -6.57
CA LEU A 272 1.27 5.84 -5.30
C LEU A 272 1.67 6.76 -4.16
N SER A 273 2.66 7.65 -4.38
CA SER A 273 3.00 8.67 -3.39
C SER A 273 1.80 9.55 -3.03
N ALA A 274 0.97 9.95 -4.02
CA ALA A 274 -0.23 10.73 -3.76
C ALA A 274 -1.23 9.97 -2.88
N TYR A 275 -1.48 8.70 -3.22
CA TYR A 275 -2.35 7.78 -2.48
C TYR A 275 -1.87 7.58 -1.03
N ASN A 276 -0.56 7.40 -0.84
CA ASN A 276 0.08 7.28 0.47
C ASN A 276 -0.18 8.54 1.32
N GLN A 277 -0.01 9.73 0.74
CA GLN A 277 -0.28 10.98 1.45
C GLN A 277 -1.76 11.13 1.83
N MET A 278 -2.69 10.64 1.00
CA MET A 278 -4.12 10.63 1.33
C MET A 278 -4.41 9.75 2.56
N PHE A 279 -3.83 8.54 2.67
CA PHE A 279 -3.96 7.72 3.89
C PHE A 279 -3.29 8.32 5.11
N LEU A 280 -2.14 8.95 4.90
CA LEU A 280 -1.42 9.63 5.96
C LEU A 280 -2.22 10.82 6.52
N VAL A 281 -2.97 11.56 5.69
CA VAL A 281 -3.91 12.60 6.15
C VAL A 281 -5.11 11.97 6.85
N LEU A 282 -5.73 10.93 6.25
CA LEU A 282 -6.86 10.21 6.82
C LEU A 282 -6.55 9.64 8.22
N SER A 283 -5.39 9.01 8.36
CA SER A 283 -4.92 8.48 9.65
C SER A 283 -4.63 9.58 10.68
N ALA A 284 -4.12 10.73 10.28
CA ALA A 284 -3.93 11.87 11.18
C ALA A 284 -5.27 12.46 11.65
N ALA A 285 -6.25 12.57 10.74
CA ALA A 285 -7.59 13.05 11.04
C ALA A 285 -8.34 12.13 12.04
N ILE A 286 -8.19 10.81 11.90
CA ILE A 286 -8.88 9.83 12.74
C ILE A 286 -8.15 9.57 14.06
N ALA A 287 -6.84 9.84 14.13
CA ALA A 287 -6.01 9.57 15.31
C ALA A 287 -6.42 10.32 16.59
N LEU A 288 -7.38 11.26 16.52
CA LEU A 288 -7.92 11.85 17.74
C LEU A 288 -8.81 10.86 18.49
N PRO A 289 -8.67 10.82 19.83
CA PRO A 289 -9.45 9.94 20.66
C PRO A 289 -10.91 10.36 20.59
N SER A 290 -11.71 9.58 19.84
CA SER A 290 -13.17 9.66 19.82
C SER A 290 -13.79 9.50 21.21
N ASN A 291 -13.04 8.92 22.14
CA ASN A 291 -13.46 8.69 23.51
C ASN A 291 -12.51 9.40 24.47
N SER A 292 -13.05 10.40 25.15
CA SER A 292 -12.58 10.93 26.42
C SER A 292 -12.49 9.81 27.47
N ALA A 293 -11.47 8.97 27.35
CA ALA A 293 -11.10 7.97 28.36
C ALA A 293 -9.66 8.16 28.85
N ASN A 294 -8.86 8.97 28.16
CA ASN A 294 -7.55 9.37 28.64
C ASN A 294 -7.65 10.76 29.26
N LYS A 295 -7.92 10.80 30.58
CA LYS A 295 -8.03 12.02 31.41
C LYS A 295 -6.74 12.86 31.46
N ASN A 296 -5.68 12.45 30.75
CA ASN A 296 -4.36 13.06 30.79
C ASN A 296 -3.95 13.71 29.44
N GLY A 297 -4.89 13.95 28.53
CA GLY A 297 -4.66 14.82 27.39
C GLY A 297 -4.73 16.29 27.83
N PRO A 298 -3.82 17.19 27.37
CA PRO A 298 -3.85 18.61 27.74
C PRO A 298 -5.27 19.20 27.64
N ALA A 299 -5.77 19.84 28.68
CA ALA A 299 -7.18 20.23 28.80
C ALA A 299 -7.58 21.48 27.99
N ASP A 300 -6.96 21.71 26.83
CA ASP A 300 -7.03 23.00 26.11
C ASP A 300 -7.88 22.96 24.83
N TYR A 301 -8.81 22.00 24.71
CA TYR A 301 -9.60 21.81 23.49
C TYR A 301 -11.10 21.68 23.76
N GLU A 302 -11.72 22.81 24.08
CA GLU A 302 -13.05 23.09 23.56
C GLU A 302 -12.91 23.13 22.02
N THR A 303 -13.47 22.11 21.39
CA THR A 303 -13.08 21.67 20.04
C THR A 303 -13.97 22.37 19.02
N ASP A 304 -13.39 23.14 18.10
CA ASP A 304 -14.12 23.85 17.04
C ASP A 304 -15.18 22.93 16.38
N PRO A 305 -16.46 23.32 16.34
CA PRO A 305 -17.53 22.46 15.82
C PRO A 305 -17.32 22.09 14.36
N ASP A 306 -16.79 23.03 13.56
CA ASP A 306 -16.48 22.81 12.13
C ASP A 306 -15.36 21.78 11.93
N TRP A 307 -14.40 21.73 12.85
CA TRP A 307 -13.31 20.76 12.81
C TRP A 307 -13.82 19.36 13.19
N LEU A 308 -14.73 19.26 14.17
CA LEU A 308 -15.34 18.00 14.57
C LEU A 308 -16.14 17.37 13.42
N ALA A 309 -16.93 18.19 12.72
CA ALA A 309 -17.66 17.76 11.53
C ALA A 309 -16.71 17.19 10.47
N GLN A 310 -15.57 17.83 10.22
CA GLN A 310 -14.55 17.34 9.28
C GLN A 310 -13.95 16.00 9.70
N VAL A 311 -13.78 15.76 11.01
CA VAL A 311 -13.30 14.46 11.49
C VAL A 311 -14.37 13.38 11.35
N GLU A 312 -15.64 13.69 11.56
CA GLU A 312 -16.74 12.77 11.31
C GLU A 312 -16.86 12.41 9.83
N GLU A 313 -16.74 13.39 8.93
CA GLU A 313 -16.64 13.18 7.48
C GLU A 313 -15.45 12.29 7.13
N SER A 314 -14.29 12.53 7.75
CA SER A 314 -13.08 11.71 7.54
C SER A 314 -13.27 10.28 8.06
N ARG A 315 -14.01 10.09 9.16
CA ARG A 315 -14.40 8.76 9.66
C ARG A 315 -15.37 8.06 8.71
N ALA A 316 -16.33 8.78 8.13
CA ALA A 316 -17.23 8.24 7.11
C ALA A 316 -16.44 7.80 5.88
N LEU A 317 -15.52 8.64 5.39
CA LEU A 317 -14.63 8.33 4.29
C LEU A 317 -13.75 7.11 4.58
N ALA A 318 -13.18 7.00 5.79
CA ALA A 318 -12.46 5.81 6.21
C ALA A 318 -13.32 4.55 6.21
N ARG A 319 -14.61 4.63 6.57
CA ARG A 319 -15.52 3.47 6.46
C ARG A 319 -15.66 3.04 5.01
N GLU A 320 -15.86 3.97 4.09
CA GLU A 320 -16.04 3.63 2.68
C GLU A 320 -14.75 3.02 2.10
N VAL A 321 -13.62 3.71 2.25
CA VAL A 321 -12.32 3.28 1.69
C VAL A 321 -11.84 1.99 2.34
N LEU A 322 -11.94 1.86 3.67
CA LEU A 322 -11.44 0.67 4.36
C LEU A 322 -12.38 -0.52 4.22
N TYR A 323 -13.61 -0.42 3.75
CA TYR A 323 -14.50 -1.59 3.60
C TYR A 323 -14.50 -2.17 2.20
N LEU A 324 -14.23 -1.35 1.19
CA LEU A 324 -14.15 -1.75 -0.21
C LEU A 324 -12.89 -2.61 -0.46
N PRO A 325 -13.04 -3.86 -0.95
CA PRO A 325 -11.91 -4.77 -1.17
C PRO A 325 -10.92 -4.22 -2.19
N GLU A 326 -11.40 -3.45 -3.18
CA GLU A 326 -10.57 -2.88 -4.25
C GLU A 326 -9.42 -2.05 -3.67
N TYR A 327 -9.68 -1.22 -2.66
CA TYR A 327 -8.65 -0.39 -2.03
C TYR A 327 -7.75 -1.17 -1.07
N ARG A 328 -8.23 -2.27 -0.47
CA ARG A 328 -7.46 -3.13 0.44
C ARG A 328 -6.45 -3.98 -0.31
N ASP A 329 -6.86 -4.49 -1.46
CA ASP A 329 -6.08 -5.43 -2.24
C ASP A 329 -5.10 -4.73 -3.19
N ALA A 330 -5.18 -3.40 -3.31
CA ALA A 330 -4.29 -2.57 -4.13
C ALA A 330 -2.79 -2.82 -3.89
N TYR A 331 -2.32 -2.74 -2.64
CA TYR A 331 -0.89 -2.94 -2.35
C TYR A 331 -0.44 -4.41 -2.51
N PRO A 332 -1.18 -5.42 -2.02
CA PRO A 332 -0.88 -6.82 -2.32
C PRO A 332 -0.84 -7.14 -3.82
N GLU A 333 -1.77 -6.60 -4.60
CA GLU A 333 -1.82 -6.76 -6.06
C GLU A 333 -0.59 -6.13 -6.72
N LEU A 334 -0.24 -4.90 -6.34
CA LEU A 334 0.97 -4.24 -6.81
C LEU A 334 2.24 -5.03 -6.47
N LEU A 335 2.35 -5.57 -5.26
CA LEU A 335 3.52 -6.39 -4.87
C LEU A 335 3.64 -7.66 -5.72
N ARG A 336 2.53 -8.21 -6.23
CA ARG A 336 2.56 -9.35 -7.17
C ARG A 336 2.83 -8.92 -8.60
N SER A 337 2.37 -7.74 -9.02
CA SER A 337 2.45 -7.25 -10.40
C SER A 337 3.76 -6.55 -10.74
N ILE A 338 4.44 -5.98 -9.75
CA ILE A 338 5.68 -5.23 -9.91
C ILE A 338 6.83 -6.19 -10.22
N GLN A 339 7.67 -5.81 -11.18
CA GLN A 339 8.79 -6.62 -11.64
C GLN A 339 10.10 -5.82 -11.54
N ASP A 340 11.18 -6.50 -11.13
CA ASP A 340 12.53 -5.91 -10.98
C ASP A 340 13.10 -5.28 -12.26
N ARG A 341 12.51 -5.60 -13.43
CA ARG A 341 12.95 -5.07 -14.73
C ARG A 341 12.72 -3.57 -14.90
N TRP A 342 11.67 -3.02 -14.27
CA TRP A 342 11.26 -1.63 -14.40
C TRP A 342 11.01 -0.92 -13.08
N ALA A 343 10.90 -1.68 -11.99
CA ALA A 343 10.70 -1.14 -10.66
C ALA A 343 12.02 -0.60 -10.09
N GLY A 344 12.06 0.71 -9.84
CA GLY A 344 13.12 1.32 -9.04
C GLY A 344 12.94 1.02 -7.55
N LEU A 345 14.01 1.20 -6.76
CA LEU A 345 13.97 1.05 -5.30
C LEU A 345 12.92 1.98 -4.66
N ASP A 346 12.79 3.18 -5.20
CA ASP A 346 11.82 4.19 -4.80
C ASP A 346 10.38 3.71 -4.90
N LEU A 347 10.06 2.95 -5.96
CA LEU A 347 8.74 2.38 -6.15
C LEU A 347 8.46 1.31 -5.09
N TYR A 348 9.39 0.39 -4.87
CA TYR A 348 9.24 -0.62 -3.82
C TYR A 348 9.07 0.01 -2.44
N ARG A 349 9.86 1.04 -2.16
CA ARG A 349 9.77 1.78 -0.90
C ARG A 349 8.39 2.39 -0.72
N GLU A 350 7.83 3.06 -1.72
CA GLU A 350 6.51 3.68 -1.63
C GLU A 350 5.38 2.64 -1.54
N VAL A 351 5.51 1.48 -2.20
CA VAL A 351 4.54 0.37 -2.04
C VAL A 351 4.56 -0.15 -0.60
N LEU A 352 5.74 -0.34 -0.01
CA LEU A 352 5.89 -0.85 1.34
C LEU A 352 5.48 0.19 2.40
N GLU A 353 5.90 1.45 2.26
CA GLU A 353 5.53 2.54 3.16
C GLU A 353 4.02 2.80 3.12
N GLY A 354 3.43 2.79 1.91
CA GLY A 354 1.99 2.93 1.69
C GLY A 354 1.18 1.78 2.26
N GLY A 355 1.57 0.55 1.95
CA GLY A 355 0.94 -0.66 2.48
C GLY A 355 1.00 -0.70 4.01
N PHE A 356 2.14 -0.34 4.60
CA PHE A 356 2.26 -0.22 6.06
C PHE A 356 1.37 0.87 6.64
N ALA A 357 1.27 2.04 6.01
CA ALA A 357 0.38 3.11 6.44
C ALA A 357 -1.09 2.68 6.42
N MET A 358 -1.53 1.98 5.37
CA MET A 358 -2.87 1.40 5.25
C MET A 358 -3.13 0.36 6.34
N MET A 359 -2.22 -0.60 6.52
CA MET A 359 -2.35 -1.62 7.58
C MET A 359 -2.44 -1.00 8.96
N ARG A 360 -1.63 0.04 9.24
CA ARG A 360 -1.67 0.77 10.51
C ARG A 360 -2.97 1.53 10.70
N LEU A 361 -3.53 2.09 9.63
CA LEU A 361 -4.86 2.71 9.66
C LEU A 361 -5.94 1.67 9.98
N MET A 362 -5.90 0.50 9.34
CA MET A 362 -6.83 -0.61 9.59
C MET A 362 -6.73 -1.15 11.03
N ASP A 363 -5.51 -1.34 11.55
CA ASP A 363 -5.29 -1.81 12.93
C ASP A 363 -5.90 -0.83 13.95
N ARG A 364 -5.71 0.48 13.76
CA ARG A 364 -6.37 1.49 14.60
C ARG A 364 -7.89 1.44 14.47
N TRP A 365 -8.40 1.37 13.25
CA TRP A 365 -9.84 1.30 12.99
C TRP A 365 -10.48 0.06 13.62
N ALA A 366 -9.73 -1.06 13.68
CA ALA A 366 -10.15 -2.28 14.34
C ALA A 366 -10.15 -2.16 15.86
N ARG A 367 -9.11 -1.53 16.44
CA ARG A 367 -9.02 -1.26 17.88
C ARG A 367 -10.12 -0.34 18.39
N ASP A 368 -10.57 0.61 17.56
CA ASP A 368 -11.70 1.47 17.85
C ASP A 368 -13.06 0.73 17.81
N GLY A 369 -13.07 -0.57 17.50
CA GLY A 369 -14.28 -1.39 17.42
C GLY A 369 -15.09 -1.19 16.13
N ASN A 370 -14.58 -0.40 15.19
CA ASN A 370 -15.31 -0.01 13.97
C ASN A 370 -15.22 -1.03 12.83
N LEU A 371 -14.30 -2.00 12.88
CA LEU A 371 -14.29 -3.19 11.99
C LEU A 371 -15.06 -4.39 12.59
N SER A 372 -15.51 -4.29 13.86
CA SER A 372 -16.16 -5.37 14.58
C SER A 372 -17.67 -5.41 14.36
N ARG A 373 -18.12 -5.87 13.18
CA ARG A 373 -19.49 -6.39 13.01
C ARG A 373 -19.62 -7.90 13.23
N ALA A 374 -18.57 -8.57 13.68
CA ALA A 374 -18.78 -9.74 14.50
C ALA A 374 -19.18 -9.22 15.88
N LYS A 375 -20.49 -9.24 16.20
CA LYS A 375 -20.91 -9.31 17.60
C LYS A 375 -20.04 -10.40 18.19
N ALA A 376 -19.03 -10.02 18.98
CA ALA A 376 -18.41 -10.95 19.89
C ALA A 376 -19.62 -11.46 20.66
N ARG A 377 -20.06 -12.68 20.32
CA ARG A 377 -21.14 -13.35 21.01
C ARG A 377 -20.53 -13.54 22.39
N ARG A 378 -20.71 -12.52 23.24
CA ARG A 378 -20.22 -12.46 24.60
C ARG A 378 -20.93 -13.65 25.20
N ARG A 379 -20.24 -14.79 25.23
CA ARG A 379 -20.73 -15.98 25.91
C ARG A 379 -20.93 -15.45 27.31
N ARG A 380 -22.18 -15.17 27.67
CA ARG A 380 -22.58 -14.83 29.02
C ARG A 380 -21.91 -15.91 29.87
N ARG A 381 -20.87 -15.54 30.60
CA ARG A 381 -20.29 -16.37 31.66
C ARG A 381 -21.28 -16.35 32.80
N GLN A 382 -22.44 -16.95 32.56
CA GLN A 382 -23.47 -17.26 33.52
C GLN A 382 -24.14 -18.55 33.04
N GLN A 383 -23.41 -19.65 33.22
CA GLN A 383 -23.86 -21.04 33.39
C GLN A 383 -22.70 -22.02 33.11
N GLY A 384 -21.52 -21.75 33.67
CA GLY A 384 -20.41 -22.72 33.67
C GLY A 384 -20.65 -23.89 34.64
N ASN A 385 -21.53 -23.72 35.64
CA ASN A 385 -21.68 -24.72 36.70
C ASN A 385 -22.81 -25.75 36.49
N LYS A 386 -23.73 -25.58 35.52
CA LYS A 386 -24.79 -26.57 35.25
C LYS A 386 -24.41 -27.61 34.18
N LEU A 387 -23.55 -27.27 33.24
CA LEU A 387 -23.11 -28.18 32.16
C LEU A 387 -21.94 -29.10 32.57
N ALA A 388 -21.11 -28.68 33.53
CA ALA A 388 -20.06 -29.53 34.09
C ALA A 388 -20.61 -30.65 35.00
N SER A 389 -21.71 -30.39 35.72
CA SER A 389 -22.43 -31.38 36.52
C SER A 389 -23.14 -32.43 35.64
N LYS A 390 -23.80 -32.01 34.55
CA LYS A 390 -24.42 -32.95 33.58
C LYS A 390 -23.40 -33.81 32.82
N ARG A 391 -22.22 -33.28 32.49
CA ARG A 391 -21.15 -34.07 31.84
C ARG A 391 -20.49 -35.09 32.78
N LYS A 392 -20.49 -34.87 34.10
CA LYS A 392 -20.03 -35.89 35.07
C LYS A 392 -21.06 -37.00 35.29
N ALA A 393 -22.35 -36.68 35.30
CA ALA A 393 -23.43 -37.69 35.38
C ALA A 393 -23.53 -38.55 34.10
N ALA A 394 -23.39 -37.94 32.92
CA ALA A 394 -23.40 -38.67 31.64
C ALA A 394 -22.17 -39.60 31.46
N LYS A 395 -21.01 -39.23 32.01
CA LYS A 395 -19.79 -40.06 31.93
C LYS A 395 -19.83 -41.26 32.88
N GLN A 396 -20.59 -41.20 33.98
CA GLN A 396 -20.86 -42.35 34.85
C GLN A 396 -21.90 -43.31 34.25
N GLN A 397 -22.91 -42.82 33.53
CA GLN A 397 -23.86 -43.69 32.82
C GLN A 397 -23.24 -44.38 31.59
N GLN A 398 -22.27 -43.75 30.93
CA GLN A 398 -21.63 -44.34 29.75
C GLN A 398 -20.53 -45.37 30.07
N GLN A 399 -20.08 -45.47 31.33
CA GLN A 399 -19.19 -46.53 31.80
C GLN A 399 -19.93 -47.77 32.34
N GLN A 400 -21.25 -47.68 32.57
CA GLN A 400 -22.10 -48.85 32.87
C GLN A 400 -22.73 -49.49 31.63
N ALA A 401 -22.67 -48.84 30.46
CA ALA A 401 -23.23 -49.34 29.20
C ALA A 401 -22.21 -50.11 28.32
N THR A 402 -20.96 -50.30 28.78
CA THR A 402 -19.90 -50.99 28.00
C THR A 402 -19.50 -52.34 28.59
N VAL A 403 -20.43 -53.06 29.20
CA VAL A 403 -20.29 -54.50 29.42
C VAL A 403 -21.53 -55.16 28.87
N LEU A 404 -21.54 -55.37 27.55
CA LEU A 404 -22.49 -56.31 26.93
C LEU A 404 -22.06 -57.72 27.36
N THR A 405 -23.02 -58.47 27.93
CA THR A 405 -22.83 -59.89 28.26
C THR A 405 -22.42 -60.68 27.00
N GLU A 406 -21.68 -61.77 27.16
CA GLU A 406 -21.18 -62.58 26.03
C GLU A 406 -22.29 -62.99 25.07
N GLU A 407 -23.46 -63.36 25.59
CA GLU A 407 -24.65 -63.72 24.82
C GLU A 407 -25.14 -62.59 23.89
N GLN A 408 -25.12 -61.32 24.36
CA GLN A 408 -25.54 -60.17 23.54
C GLN A 408 -24.52 -59.80 22.46
N ARG A 409 -23.24 -60.16 22.65
CA ARG A 409 -22.21 -59.98 21.61
C ARG A 409 -22.31 -61.06 20.55
N ASP A 410 -22.60 -62.30 20.95
CA ASP A 410 -22.78 -63.41 20.02
C ASP A 410 -24.05 -63.20 19.17
N ASP A 411 -25.14 -62.70 19.74
CA ASP A 411 -26.35 -62.36 18.97
C ASP A 411 -26.11 -61.26 17.93
N LEU A 412 -25.35 -60.22 18.30
CA LEU A 412 -24.96 -59.17 17.35
C LEU A 412 -24.02 -59.73 16.28
N TRP A 413 -23.06 -60.57 16.66
CA TRP A 413 -22.13 -61.19 15.71
C TRP A 413 -22.84 -62.13 14.74
N ASN A 414 -23.81 -62.92 15.22
CA ASN A 414 -24.64 -63.79 14.39
C ASN A 414 -25.51 -62.97 13.43
N SER A 415 -26.07 -61.83 13.88
CA SER A 415 -26.81 -60.93 13.00
C SER A 415 -25.95 -60.30 11.90
N PHE A 416 -24.67 -60.04 12.19
CA PHE A 416 -23.69 -59.60 11.18
C PHE A 416 -23.24 -60.75 10.26
N GLY A 417 -23.14 -61.96 10.78
CA GLY A 417 -22.81 -63.17 10.03
C GLY A 417 -23.84 -63.51 8.95
N ASP A 418 -25.13 -63.35 9.26
CA ASP A 418 -26.22 -63.52 8.29
C ASP A 418 -26.18 -62.45 7.19
N ALA A 419 -25.90 -61.19 7.56
CA ALA A 419 -25.73 -60.11 6.59
C ALA A 419 -24.51 -60.32 5.68
N LEU A 420 -23.40 -60.83 6.23
CA LEU A 420 -22.20 -61.18 5.46
C LEU A 420 -22.43 -62.40 4.56
N SER A 421 -23.16 -63.43 5.01
CA SER A 421 -23.53 -64.57 4.17
C SER A 421 -24.45 -64.18 3.02
N GLN A 422 -25.38 -63.26 3.24
CA GLN A 422 -26.22 -62.71 2.18
C GLN A 422 -25.40 -61.90 1.16
N LEU A 423 -24.39 -61.15 1.62
CA LEU A 423 -23.50 -60.39 0.74
C LEU A 423 -22.56 -61.29 -0.08
N VAL A 424 -22.09 -62.41 0.49
CA VAL A 424 -21.20 -63.37 -0.19
C VAL A 424 -21.98 -64.30 -1.13
N SER A 425 -23.26 -64.57 -0.85
CA SER A 425 -24.11 -65.46 -1.67
C SER A 425 -24.84 -64.73 -2.80
N ALA A 426 -24.81 -63.39 -2.84
CA ALA A 426 -25.42 -62.62 -3.91
C ALA A 426 -24.61 -62.77 -5.22
N PRO A 427 -25.23 -63.17 -6.34
CA PRO A 427 -24.53 -63.25 -7.61
C PRO A 427 -24.10 -61.84 -8.07
N PRO A 428 -22.96 -61.69 -8.76
CA PRO A 428 -22.42 -60.39 -9.12
C PRO A 428 -23.27 -59.76 -10.23
N GLU A 429 -24.23 -58.93 -9.87
CA GLU A 429 -24.89 -58.04 -10.83
C GLU A 429 -23.91 -56.92 -11.23
N GLY A 430 -23.23 -57.13 -12.36
CA GLY A 430 -23.12 -56.09 -13.38
C GLY A 430 -22.17 -54.92 -13.14
N VAL A 431 -21.03 -55.09 -12.47
CA VAL A 431 -19.93 -54.12 -12.56
C VAL A 431 -18.67 -54.83 -13.06
N GLU A 432 -18.43 -54.75 -14.37
CA GLU A 432 -17.13 -55.08 -14.92
C GLU A 432 -16.11 -54.10 -14.33
N ALA A 433 -15.04 -54.65 -13.74
CA ALA A 433 -13.95 -53.83 -13.25
C ALA A 433 -13.21 -53.33 -14.48
N GLU A 434 -13.28 -52.03 -14.78
CA GLU A 434 -12.47 -51.45 -15.86
C GLU A 434 -11.00 -51.69 -15.55
N VAL A 435 -10.39 -52.58 -16.33
CA VAL A 435 -8.95 -52.88 -16.28
C VAL A 435 -8.24 -51.92 -17.22
N ASN A 436 -7.11 -51.35 -16.80
CA ASN A 436 -6.27 -50.57 -17.71
C ASN A 436 -5.64 -51.47 -18.79
N GLU A 437 -5.16 -50.90 -19.91
CA GLU A 437 -4.55 -51.64 -21.05
C GLU A 437 -3.41 -52.62 -20.68
N ALA A 438 -2.92 -52.59 -19.45
CA ALA A 438 -1.90 -53.49 -18.90
C ALA A 438 -2.43 -54.60 -17.96
N GLY A 439 -3.75 -54.76 -17.83
CA GLY A 439 -4.33 -55.88 -17.06
C GLY A 439 -4.21 -55.77 -15.52
N LEU A 440 -3.87 -54.59 -14.98
CA LEU A 440 -3.69 -54.35 -13.54
C LEU A 440 -4.85 -53.53 -12.94
N PRO A 441 -5.21 -53.75 -11.66
CA PRO A 441 -6.21 -52.95 -10.96
C PRO A 441 -5.81 -51.47 -10.91
N ARG A 442 -6.74 -50.54 -11.23
CA ARG A 442 -6.50 -49.09 -11.14
C ARG A 442 -6.12 -48.71 -9.71
N LEU A 443 -4.91 -48.16 -9.53
CA LEU A 443 -4.45 -47.56 -8.28
C LEU A 443 -5.25 -46.29 -7.96
N PHE A 444 -5.44 -46.03 -6.67
CA PHE A 444 -6.18 -44.90 -6.10
C PHE A 444 -5.76 -43.54 -6.70
N ASP A 445 -6.70 -42.82 -7.31
CA ASP A 445 -6.50 -41.49 -7.88
C ASP A 445 -7.16 -40.42 -6.98
N PRO A 446 -6.40 -39.49 -6.36
CA PRO A 446 -6.93 -38.49 -5.43
C PRO A 446 -7.79 -37.40 -6.08
N LEU A 447 -8.02 -37.42 -7.41
CA LEU A 447 -8.79 -36.40 -8.13
C LEU A 447 -10.18 -36.86 -8.59
N ALA A 448 -10.57 -38.12 -8.37
CA ALA A 448 -11.86 -38.66 -8.79
C ALA A 448 -12.92 -38.64 -7.66
N PRO A 449 -14.24 -38.58 -7.99
CA PRO A 449 -15.30 -38.52 -7.00
C PRO A 449 -15.40 -39.77 -6.11
N GLU A 450 -15.42 -39.57 -4.78
CA GLU A 450 -15.29 -40.61 -3.74
C GLU A 450 -16.34 -41.75 -3.84
N ALA A 451 -17.55 -41.45 -4.30
CA ALA A 451 -18.65 -42.42 -4.34
C ALA A 451 -18.43 -43.53 -5.38
N GLU A 452 -17.80 -43.20 -6.51
CA GLU A 452 -17.55 -44.13 -7.61
C GLU A 452 -16.36 -45.06 -7.29
N GLN A 453 -15.36 -44.54 -6.59
CA GLN A 453 -14.21 -45.31 -6.11
C GLN A 453 -14.59 -46.29 -4.98
N ALA A 454 -15.47 -45.88 -4.06
CA ALA A 454 -15.89 -46.74 -2.94
C ALA A 454 -16.65 -47.98 -3.43
N ALA A 455 -17.53 -47.82 -4.43
CA ALA A 455 -18.27 -48.94 -5.03
C ALA A 455 -17.34 -49.89 -5.79
N SER A 456 -16.39 -49.36 -6.56
CA SER A 456 -15.41 -50.17 -7.29
C SER A 456 -14.44 -50.92 -6.35
N ALA A 457 -14.01 -50.30 -5.25
CA ALA A 457 -13.13 -50.93 -4.27
C ALA A 457 -13.86 -52.04 -3.50
N ALA A 458 -15.13 -51.83 -3.12
CA ALA A 458 -15.94 -52.83 -2.46
C ALA A 458 -16.15 -54.08 -3.36
N GLY A 459 -16.43 -53.87 -4.66
CA GLY A 459 -16.55 -54.97 -5.63
C GLY A 459 -15.25 -55.74 -5.84
N ALA A 460 -14.09 -55.06 -5.83
CA ALA A 460 -12.79 -55.70 -5.94
C ALA A 460 -12.45 -56.56 -4.71
N VAL A 461 -12.74 -56.05 -3.50
CA VAL A 461 -12.54 -56.80 -2.25
C VAL A 461 -13.46 -58.02 -2.19
N GLN A 462 -14.71 -57.90 -2.63
CA GLN A 462 -15.67 -59.01 -2.69
C GLN A 462 -15.22 -60.12 -3.64
N ARG A 463 -14.68 -59.79 -4.83
CA ARG A 463 -14.11 -60.80 -5.74
C ARG A 463 -12.88 -61.49 -5.16
N LEU A 464 -11.97 -60.74 -4.52
CA LEU A 464 -10.77 -61.31 -3.89
C LEU A 464 -11.10 -62.23 -2.70
N LEU A 465 -12.20 -61.95 -1.99
CA LEU A 465 -12.74 -62.83 -0.94
C LEU A 465 -13.33 -64.12 -1.50
N ILE A 466 -14.07 -64.04 -2.62
CA ILE A 466 -14.65 -65.21 -3.29
C ILE A 466 -13.58 -66.11 -3.91
N ASP A 467 -12.56 -65.53 -4.53
CA ASP A 467 -11.46 -66.27 -5.17
C ASP A 467 -10.44 -66.85 -4.17
N GLY A 468 -10.60 -66.60 -2.86
CA GLY A 468 -9.73 -67.14 -1.81
C GLY A 468 -8.30 -66.59 -1.81
N ARG A 469 -8.04 -65.49 -2.54
CA ARG A 469 -6.68 -64.97 -2.79
C ARG A 469 -6.16 -63.98 -1.74
N LEU A 470 -6.94 -63.69 -0.71
CA LEU A 470 -6.55 -62.77 0.38
C LEU A 470 -5.57 -63.38 1.40
N ALA A 471 -5.25 -64.68 1.30
CA ALA A 471 -4.33 -65.34 2.21
C ALA A 471 -2.84 -65.22 1.83
N GLU A 472 -2.50 -64.62 0.68
CA GLU A 472 -1.12 -64.58 0.16
C GLU A 472 -0.50 -63.17 0.05
N SER A 473 -1.04 -62.14 0.73
CA SER A 473 -0.43 -60.79 0.75
C SER A 473 0.04 -60.35 2.12
#